data_AF-A0A354W891-F1
#
_entry.id   AF-A0A354W891-F1
#
_cell.length_a   1.000
_cell.length_b   1.000
_cell.length_c   1.000
_cell.angle_alpha   90.00
_cell.angle_beta   90.00
_cell.angle_gamma   90.00
#
_symmetry.space_group_name_H-M   'P 1'
#
loop_
_entity.id
_entity.type
_entity.pdbx_description
1 polymer ?
#
loop_
_entity_poly.entity_id
_entity_poly.type
_entity_poly.pdbx_seq_one_letter_code
_entity_poly.pdbx_strand_id
1 'polypeptide(L)'
;MFKSRKPQKPIGLSFLLIAFTITLFIVLGGFVDSLELTGLAQTPPQATPSPSGRVKVSEIWKKVYQQLPDLPLENQYISQETGKVAAENTLIGRLIRYHIYVKDRQTQYRFDWKLTLADYLGVNEPMLVLAYPGREVLRENPLVGDQKAIQQLNREQRDVLVNTLVSLFNPNS
;
A
#
# COMPACT_ATOMS: atom_id res chain seq x y z
N MET A 1 23.46 9.33 71.03
CA MET A 1 22.68 9.46 69.78
C MET A 1 23.28 8.49 68.75
N PHE A 2 22.79 7.25 68.74
CA PHE A 2 23.33 6.14 67.95
C PHE A 2 22.70 6.10 66.54
N LYS A 3 23.51 6.17 65.47
CA LYS A 3 23.09 5.88 64.10
C LYS A 3 23.43 4.43 63.77
N SER A 4 22.38 3.61 63.62
CA SER A 4 22.46 2.20 63.21
C SER A 4 22.90 2.06 61.75
N ARG A 5 24.00 1.35 61.50
CA ARG A 5 24.46 0.91 60.18
C ARG A 5 23.86 -0.47 59.90
N LYS A 6 23.08 -0.61 58.82
CA LYS A 6 22.51 -1.90 58.39
C LYS A 6 23.61 -2.82 57.83
N PRO A 7 23.58 -4.13 58.10
CA PRO A 7 24.54 -5.08 57.55
C PRO A 7 24.20 -5.49 56.10
N GLN A 8 25.23 -5.52 55.24
CA GLN A 8 25.20 -6.08 53.88
C GLN A 8 25.14 -7.61 53.95
N LYS A 9 24.23 -8.23 53.19
CA LYS A 9 24.14 -9.69 53.03
C LYS A 9 25.12 -10.17 51.94
N PRO A 10 25.94 -11.22 52.18
CA PRO A 10 26.78 -11.80 51.15
C PRO A 10 25.94 -12.74 50.25
N ILE A 11 25.84 -12.39 48.97
CA ILE A 11 25.26 -13.26 47.92
C ILE A 11 26.42 -14.05 47.33
N GLY A 12 26.58 -15.29 47.78
CA GLY A 12 27.71 -16.12 47.39
C GLY A 12 27.47 -17.60 47.65
N LEU A 13 26.32 -18.14 47.25
CA LEU A 13 26.10 -19.60 47.27
C LEU A 13 24.97 -20.12 46.34
N SER A 14 24.46 -19.32 45.39
CA SER A 14 23.40 -19.76 44.46
C SER A 14 23.89 -20.14 43.06
N PHE A 15 25.12 -19.78 42.67
CA PHE A 15 25.59 -20.07 41.30
C PHE A 15 26.21 -21.46 41.12
N LEU A 16 26.57 -22.15 42.20
CA LEU A 16 27.23 -23.47 42.13
C LEU A 16 26.24 -24.65 42.05
N LEU A 17 24.95 -24.44 42.36
CA LEU A 17 23.91 -25.47 42.25
C LEU A 17 23.19 -25.50 40.90
N ILE A 18 23.29 -24.44 40.08
CA ILE A 18 22.66 -24.38 38.74
C ILE A 18 23.53 -25.09 37.70
N ALA A 19 24.85 -25.18 37.92
CA ALA A 19 25.77 -25.82 36.98
C ALA A 19 25.73 -27.36 37.02
N PHE A 20 25.16 -27.98 38.06
CA PHE A 20 25.13 -29.44 38.21
C PHE A 20 23.86 -30.10 37.64
N THR A 21 22.82 -29.32 37.33
CA THR A 21 21.57 -29.85 36.74
C THR A 21 21.59 -29.91 35.22
N ILE A 22 22.45 -29.13 34.55
CA ILE A 22 22.52 -29.08 33.08
C ILE A 22 23.35 -30.25 32.50
N THR A 23 24.31 -30.78 33.26
CA THR A 23 25.14 -31.92 32.83
C THR A 23 24.49 -33.28 33.07
N LEU A 24 23.49 -33.39 33.97
CA LEU A 24 22.82 -34.67 34.24
C LEU A 24 21.70 -35.01 33.24
N PHE A 25 21.21 -34.04 32.46
CA PHE A 25 20.22 -34.30 31.40
C PHE A 25 20.82 -34.79 30.08
N ILE A 26 22.15 -34.72 29.90
CA ILE A 26 22.81 -35.10 28.64
C ILE A 26 23.12 -36.62 28.59
N VAL A 27 23.09 -37.32 29.72
CA VAL A 27 23.48 -38.74 29.81
C VAL A 27 22.27 -39.71 29.81
N LEU A 28 21.03 -39.21 29.77
CA LEU A 28 19.82 -40.06 29.80
C LEU A 28 18.79 -39.77 28.69
N GLY A 29 19.22 -39.23 27.55
CA GLY A 29 18.35 -38.89 26.41
C GLY A 29 18.58 -39.71 25.13
N GLY A 30 19.42 -40.74 25.18
CA GLY A 30 19.74 -41.58 24.02
C GLY A 30 18.75 -42.71 23.79
N PHE A 31 17.48 -42.39 23.47
CA PHE A 31 16.54 -43.37 22.88
C PHE A 31 15.32 -42.70 22.24
N VAL A 32 15.52 -41.95 21.15
CA VAL A 32 14.45 -41.57 20.21
C VAL A 32 15.00 -41.51 18.78
N ASP A 33 15.77 -42.53 18.39
CA ASP A 33 15.92 -42.88 16.98
C ASP A 33 14.85 -43.94 16.69
N SER A 34 13.98 -43.68 15.70
CA SER A 34 12.88 -44.55 15.21
C SER A 34 11.48 -44.28 15.78
N LEU A 35 10.92 -43.12 15.46
CA LEU A 35 9.47 -42.97 15.22
C LEU A 35 9.28 -42.20 13.92
N GLU A 36 9.25 -42.92 12.80
CA GLU A 36 8.75 -42.37 11.53
C GLU A 36 7.24 -42.11 11.67
N LEU A 37 6.86 -40.88 12.02
CA LEU A 37 5.50 -40.38 11.84
C LEU A 37 5.33 -39.97 10.37
N THR A 38 5.18 -40.97 9.50
CA THR A 38 4.82 -40.78 8.10
C THR A 38 3.37 -40.26 8.03
N GLY A 39 3.16 -38.96 7.81
CA GLY A 39 1.79 -38.49 7.56
C GLY A 39 1.42 -37.01 7.63
N LEU A 40 2.34 -36.03 7.68
CA LEU A 40 1.96 -34.60 7.65
C LEU A 40 2.87 -33.71 6.80
N ALA A 41 3.54 -34.25 5.78
CA ALA A 41 4.14 -33.42 4.74
C ALA A 41 3.02 -32.84 3.86
N GLN A 42 2.36 -31.78 4.33
CA GLN A 42 1.54 -30.91 3.49
C GLN A 42 2.47 -30.31 2.45
N THR A 43 2.38 -30.78 1.21
CA THR A 43 2.93 -30.03 0.08
C THR A 43 2.32 -28.63 0.13
N PRO A 44 3.11 -27.55 -0.01
CA PRO A 44 2.55 -26.21 -0.14
C PRO A 44 1.51 -26.28 -1.25
N PRO A 45 0.27 -25.79 -1.04
CA PRO A 45 -0.71 -25.79 -2.10
C PRO A 45 -0.09 -25.11 -3.31
N GLN A 46 -0.04 -25.82 -4.44
CA GLN A 46 0.39 -25.24 -5.70
C GLN A 46 -0.45 -23.98 -5.90
N ALA A 47 0.21 -22.82 -5.97
CA ALA A 47 -0.45 -21.57 -6.31
C ALA A 47 -1.10 -21.76 -7.67
N THR A 48 -2.41 -22.00 -7.69
CA THR A 48 -3.18 -21.96 -8.93
C THR A 48 -3.02 -20.54 -9.46
N PRO A 49 -2.41 -20.34 -10.65
CA PRO A 49 -2.44 -19.04 -11.28
C PRO A 49 -3.91 -18.76 -11.55
N SER A 50 -4.56 -17.94 -10.71
CA SER A 50 -5.91 -17.47 -10.99
C SER A 50 -5.83 -16.68 -12.28
N PRO A 51 -6.49 -17.08 -13.37
CA PRO A 51 -6.66 -16.24 -14.55
C PRO A 51 -7.78 -15.25 -14.24
N SER A 52 -7.72 -14.58 -13.09
CA SER A 52 -8.48 -13.36 -12.90
C SER A 52 -7.71 -12.33 -13.69
N GLY A 53 -8.19 -11.97 -14.88
CA GLY A 53 -7.76 -10.82 -15.65
C GLY A 53 -7.99 -9.51 -14.88
N ARG A 54 -7.47 -9.42 -13.65
CA ARG A 54 -7.35 -8.21 -12.85
C ARG A 54 -6.37 -7.36 -13.63
N VAL A 55 -6.90 -6.46 -14.46
CA VAL A 55 -6.14 -5.32 -14.95
C VAL A 55 -5.45 -4.76 -13.72
N LYS A 56 -4.11 -4.76 -13.70
CA LYS A 56 -3.38 -4.20 -12.57
C LYS A 56 -3.87 -2.75 -12.43
N VAL A 57 -4.30 -2.35 -11.23
CA VAL A 57 -4.78 -0.97 -10.98
C VAL A 57 -3.78 0.06 -11.50
N SER A 58 -2.48 -0.29 -11.46
CA SER A 58 -1.35 0.47 -12.01
C SER A 58 -1.38 0.69 -13.54
N GLU A 59 -2.20 -0.03 -14.30
CA GLU A 59 -2.27 0.03 -15.77
C GLU A 59 -3.61 0.54 -16.29
N ILE A 60 -4.64 0.68 -15.44
CA ILE A 60 -5.98 1.14 -15.87
C ILE A 60 -5.92 2.52 -16.52
N TRP A 61 -5.06 3.41 -16.03
CA TRP A 61 -4.87 4.74 -16.63
C TRP A 61 -4.50 4.67 -18.11
N LYS A 62 -3.74 3.66 -18.56
CA LYS A 62 -3.38 3.46 -19.98
C LYS A 62 -4.64 3.24 -20.82
N LYS A 63 -5.57 2.41 -20.32
CA LYS A 63 -6.86 2.14 -20.98
C LYS A 63 -7.76 3.38 -21.01
N VAL A 64 -7.74 4.22 -19.97
CA VAL A 64 -8.47 5.48 -19.96
C VAL A 64 -7.98 6.38 -21.10
N TYR A 65 -6.66 6.60 -21.24
CA TYR A 65 -6.13 7.43 -22.34
C TYR A 65 -6.31 6.79 -23.72
N GLN A 66 -6.39 5.45 -23.82
CA GLN A 66 -6.78 4.79 -25.08
C GLN A 66 -8.20 5.13 -25.50
N GLN A 67 -9.14 5.23 -24.54
CA GLN A 67 -10.54 5.58 -24.81
C GLN A 67 -10.76 7.10 -24.92
N LEU A 68 -9.96 7.89 -24.21
CA LEU A 68 -10.07 9.34 -24.09
C LEU A 68 -8.72 10.00 -24.40
N PRO A 69 -8.27 9.99 -25.67
CA PRO A 69 -6.93 10.42 -26.06
C PRO A 69 -6.69 11.92 -25.87
N ASP A 70 -7.76 12.72 -25.88
CA ASP A 70 -7.67 14.18 -25.74
C ASP A 70 -7.56 14.65 -24.27
N LEU A 71 -7.58 13.72 -23.30
CA LEU A 71 -7.40 14.09 -21.90
C LEU A 71 -5.96 14.59 -21.65
N PRO A 72 -5.79 15.64 -20.84
CA PRO A 72 -4.47 16.11 -20.45
C PRO A 72 -3.70 15.01 -19.70
N LEU A 73 -2.43 14.84 -20.06
CA LEU A 73 -1.56 13.83 -19.46
C LEU A 73 -0.99 14.26 -18.10
N GLU A 74 -0.69 15.56 -17.93
CA GLU A 74 0.00 16.12 -16.76
C GLU A 74 1.19 15.26 -16.28
N ASN A 75 2.08 14.87 -17.21
CA ASN A 75 3.21 13.96 -16.95
C ASN A 75 4.59 14.59 -17.19
N GLN A 76 4.67 15.92 -17.24
CA GLN A 76 5.89 16.72 -17.37
C GLN A 76 6.77 16.74 -16.11
N TYR A 77 6.28 16.20 -15.00
CA TYR A 77 6.95 16.28 -13.70
C TYR A 77 8.23 15.45 -13.63
N ILE A 78 9.22 15.96 -12.87
CA ILE A 78 10.52 15.32 -12.70
C ILE A 78 10.50 14.36 -11.52
N SER A 79 10.95 13.13 -11.74
CA SER A 79 11.16 12.12 -10.71
C SER A 79 12.25 12.56 -9.72
N GLN A 80 11.99 12.39 -8.42
CA GLN A 80 13.01 12.61 -7.39
C GLN A 80 14.17 11.62 -7.52
N GLU A 81 13.84 10.35 -7.80
CA GLU A 81 14.81 9.25 -7.88
C GLU A 81 15.72 9.35 -9.10
N THR A 82 15.14 9.50 -10.29
CA THR A 82 15.92 9.42 -11.55
C THR A 82 16.35 10.78 -12.09
N GLY A 83 15.75 11.87 -11.59
CA GLY A 83 15.96 13.22 -12.13
C GLY A 83 15.44 13.42 -13.56
N LYS A 84 14.72 12.44 -14.12
CA LYS A 84 14.13 12.51 -15.47
C LYS A 84 12.61 12.74 -15.37
N VAL A 85 12.01 13.10 -16.50
CA VAL A 85 10.55 13.20 -16.63
C VAL A 85 9.90 11.86 -16.29
N ALA A 86 8.95 11.87 -15.35
CA ALA A 86 8.21 10.71 -14.90
C ALA A 86 7.02 10.44 -15.85
N ALA A 87 7.29 10.02 -17.09
CA ALA A 87 6.29 9.93 -18.16
C ALA A 87 5.07 9.04 -17.84
N GLU A 88 5.22 8.03 -16.98
CA GLU A 88 4.11 7.16 -16.52
C GLU A 88 3.33 7.73 -15.32
N ASN A 89 3.77 8.85 -14.74
CA ASN A 89 3.07 9.55 -13.67
C ASN A 89 2.12 10.59 -14.30
N THR A 90 0.94 10.12 -14.70
CA THR A 90 -0.09 10.90 -15.40
C THR A 90 -1.19 11.41 -14.46
N LEU A 91 -1.97 12.40 -14.91
CA LEU A 91 -3.17 12.90 -14.26
C LEU A 91 -4.10 11.76 -13.84
N ILE A 92 -4.51 10.92 -14.79
CA ILE A 92 -5.44 9.81 -14.49
C ILE A 92 -4.81 8.79 -13.55
N GLY A 93 -3.51 8.52 -13.70
CA GLY A 93 -2.79 7.66 -12.77
C GLY A 93 -2.81 8.18 -11.33
N ARG A 94 -2.67 9.49 -11.13
CA ARG A 94 -2.76 10.11 -9.80
C ARG A 94 -4.20 10.21 -9.30
N LEU A 95 -5.17 10.50 -10.17
CA LEU A 95 -6.59 10.53 -9.84
C LEU A 95 -7.09 9.18 -9.32
N ILE A 96 -6.74 8.08 -10.00
CA ILE A 96 -7.08 6.73 -9.55
C ILE A 96 -6.45 6.41 -8.20
N ARG A 97 -5.16 6.74 -8.00
CA ARG A 97 -4.48 6.54 -6.72
C ARG A 97 -5.09 7.37 -5.59
N TYR A 98 -5.48 8.60 -5.88
CA TYR A 98 -6.14 9.48 -4.92
C TYR A 98 -7.48 8.87 -4.48
N HIS A 99 -8.31 8.44 -5.45
CA HIS A 99 -9.58 7.78 -5.18
C HIS A 99 -9.44 6.56 -4.27
N ILE A 100 -8.52 5.67 -4.61
CA ILE A 100 -8.38 4.37 -3.92
C ILE A 100 -7.63 4.51 -2.60
N TYR A 101 -6.48 5.21 -2.58
CA TYR A 101 -5.56 5.15 -1.45
C TYR A 101 -5.63 6.35 -0.51
N VAL A 102 -6.11 7.50 -0.99
CA VAL A 102 -6.26 8.70 -0.16
C VAL A 102 -7.68 8.84 0.36
N LYS A 103 -8.67 8.50 -0.48
CA LYS A 103 -10.09 8.63 -0.16
C LYS A 103 -10.78 7.32 0.20
N ASP A 104 -10.12 6.17 -0.03
CA ASP A 104 -10.66 4.84 0.24
C ASP A 104 -12.05 4.60 -0.38
N ARG A 105 -12.23 5.14 -1.60
CA ARG A 105 -13.49 5.08 -2.33
C ARG A 105 -13.59 3.83 -3.19
N GLN A 106 -14.81 3.35 -3.38
CA GLN A 106 -15.08 2.12 -4.11
C GLN A 106 -15.12 2.39 -5.61
N THR A 107 -14.33 1.63 -6.36
CA THR A 107 -14.17 1.86 -7.79
C THR A 107 -15.37 1.40 -8.63
N GLN A 108 -16.22 0.53 -8.10
CA GLN A 108 -17.43 0.06 -8.79
C GLN A 108 -18.57 1.11 -8.83
N TYR A 109 -18.52 2.14 -7.99
CA TYR A 109 -19.65 3.08 -7.86
C TYR A 109 -19.41 4.39 -8.60
N ARG A 110 -20.32 4.71 -9.53
CA ARG A 110 -20.31 5.97 -10.27
C ARG A 110 -20.31 7.20 -9.35
N PHE A 111 -21.04 7.13 -8.24
CA PHE A 111 -21.14 8.23 -7.29
C PHE A 111 -19.79 8.58 -6.66
N ASP A 112 -19.00 7.57 -6.29
CA ASP A 112 -17.68 7.76 -5.67
C ASP A 112 -16.68 8.45 -6.60
N TRP A 113 -16.75 8.15 -7.91
CA TRP A 113 -15.98 8.88 -8.92
C TRP A 113 -16.44 10.32 -9.08
N LYS A 114 -17.75 10.60 -8.98
CA LYS A 114 -18.27 11.97 -9.01
C LYS A 114 -17.82 12.77 -7.79
N LEU A 115 -17.81 12.17 -6.60
CA LEU A 115 -17.24 12.81 -5.40
C LEU A 115 -15.75 13.11 -5.59
N THR A 116 -15.02 12.22 -6.26
CA THR A 116 -13.61 12.43 -6.58
C THR A 116 -13.43 13.64 -7.49
N LEU A 117 -14.19 13.76 -8.57
CA LEU A 117 -14.12 14.98 -9.39
C LEU A 117 -14.56 16.23 -8.62
N ALA A 118 -15.52 16.12 -7.72
CA ALA A 118 -15.95 17.24 -6.88
C ALA A 118 -14.82 17.74 -5.95
N ASP A 119 -13.95 16.85 -5.45
CA ASP A 119 -12.75 17.25 -4.70
C ASP A 119 -11.77 18.05 -5.58
N TYR A 120 -11.50 17.59 -6.79
CA TYR A 120 -10.63 18.30 -7.75
C TYR A 120 -11.21 19.66 -8.17
N LEU A 121 -12.53 19.77 -8.24
CA LEU A 121 -13.22 21.02 -8.52
C LEU A 121 -13.31 21.94 -7.29
N GLY A 122 -12.91 21.48 -6.10
CA GLY A 122 -12.93 22.26 -4.86
C GLY A 122 -14.33 22.45 -4.26
N VAL A 123 -15.28 21.56 -4.58
CA VAL A 123 -16.69 21.69 -4.16
C VAL A 123 -17.19 20.54 -3.25
N ASN A 124 -16.30 19.64 -2.83
CA ASN A 124 -16.64 18.56 -1.89
C ASN A 124 -15.68 18.54 -0.69
N GLU A 125 -14.50 17.92 -0.82
CA GLU A 125 -13.51 17.88 0.26
C GLU A 125 -12.21 18.60 -0.14
N PRO A 126 -11.52 19.25 0.82
CA PRO A 126 -10.22 19.86 0.56
C PRO A 126 -9.16 18.79 0.24
N MET A 127 -8.41 19.01 -0.84
CA MET A 127 -7.30 18.16 -1.21
C MET A 127 -6.01 18.64 -0.55
N LEU A 128 -5.44 17.82 0.33
CA LEU A 128 -4.22 18.16 1.05
C LEU A 128 -2.99 17.86 0.19
N VAL A 129 -2.15 18.87 -0.05
CA VAL A 129 -0.86 18.74 -0.76
C VAL A 129 -0.01 17.62 -0.15
N LEU A 130 0.01 17.52 1.19
CA LEU A 130 0.78 16.51 1.92
C LEU A 130 0.28 15.07 1.75
N ALA A 131 -0.96 14.86 1.30
CA ALA A 131 -1.50 13.53 1.06
C ALA A 131 -1.61 13.19 -0.43
N TYR A 132 -1.29 14.14 -1.31
CA TYR A 132 -1.57 13.99 -2.73
C TYR A 132 -0.59 13.02 -3.43
N PRO A 133 -1.08 12.11 -4.31
CA PRO A 133 -0.22 11.22 -5.07
C PRO A 133 0.82 11.98 -5.88
N GLY A 134 2.06 11.51 -5.84
CA GLY A 134 3.19 12.17 -6.49
C GLY A 134 4.12 12.91 -5.52
N ARG A 135 3.66 13.28 -4.32
CA ARG A 135 4.48 14.02 -3.33
C ARG A 135 5.85 13.39 -3.06
N GLU A 136 5.91 12.08 -2.84
CA GLU A 136 7.15 11.39 -2.43
C GLU A 136 8.05 11.02 -3.61
N VAL A 137 7.53 11.06 -4.84
CA VAL A 137 8.23 10.53 -6.03
C VAL A 137 8.52 11.59 -7.08
N LEU A 138 7.88 12.76 -7.00
CA LEU A 138 8.06 13.89 -7.90
C LEU A 138 8.69 15.07 -7.14
N ARG A 139 9.59 15.81 -7.79
CA ARG A 139 10.24 16.98 -7.20
C ARG A 139 9.28 18.11 -6.89
N GLU A 140 8.19 18.19 -7.63
CA GLU A 140 7.11 19.14 -7.46
C GLU A 140 5.79 18.39 -7.24
N ASN A 141 4.95 18.90 -6.35
CA ASN A 141 3.64 18.33 -6.12
C ASN A 141 2.68 18.71 -7.26
N PRO A 142 2.07 17.72 -7.95
CA PRO A 142 1.28 18.00 -9.15
C PRO A 142 -0.15 18.50 -8.89
N LEU A 143 -0.60 18.57 -7.63
CA LEU A 143 -2.01 18.83 -7.27
C LEU A 143 -2.63 20.04 -7.98
N VAL A 144 -1.94 21.19 -7.97
CA VAL A 144 -2.49 22.43 -8.55
C VAL A 144 -2.67 22.31 -10.07
N GLY A 145 -1.70 21.69 -10.76
CA GLY A 145 -1.78 21.42 -12.19
C GLY A 145 -2.94 20.48 -12.50
N ASP A 146 -3.08 19.41 -11.71
CA ASP A 146 -4.13 18.42 -11.90
C ASP A 146 -5.54 18.97 -11.65
N GLN A 147 -5.71 19.81 -10.62
CA GLN A 147 -6.98 20.50 -10.38
C GLN A 147 -7.34 21.39 -11.56
N LYS A 148 -6.38 22.16 -12.09
CA LYS A 148 -6.59 23.01 -13.26
C LYS A 148 -6.98 22.19 -14.50
N ALA A 149 -6.30 21.07 -14.74
CA ALA A 149 -6.62 20.17 -15.86
C ALA A 149 -8.05 19.62 -15.76
N ILE A 150 -8.51 19.21 -14.57
CA ILE A 150 -9.88 18.73 -14.35
C ILE A 150 -10.92 19.86 -14.44
N GLN A 151 -10.58 21.07 -14.00
CA GLN A 151 -11.44 22.25 -14.12
C GLN A 151 -11.67 22.67 -15.57
N GLN A 152 -10.68 22.48 -16.45
CA GLN A 152 -10.78 22.77 -17.88
C GLN A 152 -11.73 21.83 -18.63
N LEU A 153 -11.98 20.63 -18.10
CA LEU A 153 -12.98 19.72 -18.68
C LEU A 153 -14.36 20.36 -18.59
N ASN A 154 -15.19 20.18 -19.61
CA ASN A 154 -16.60 20.55 -19.53
C ASN A 154 -17.41 19.46 -18.79
N ARG A 155 -18.71 19.71 -18.58
CA ARG A 155 -19.59 18.77 -17.86
C ARG A 155 -19.66 17.39 -18.54
N GLU A 156 -19.76 17.37 -19.86
CA GLU A 156 -19.87 16.14 -20.64
C GLU A 156 -18.57 15.33 -20.59
N GLN A 157 -17.42 15.96 -20.77
CA GLN A 157 -16.10 15.32 -20.66
C GLN A 157 -15.88 14.70 -19.27
N ARG A 158 -16.33 15.37 -18.20
CA ARG A 158 -16.31 14.81 -16.84
C ARG A 158 -17.24 13.60 -16.69
N ASP A 159 -18.45 13.67 -17.24
CA ASP A 159 -19.38 12.54 -17.21
C ASP A 159 -18.84 11.33 -18.00
N VAL A 160 -18.22 11.57 -19.15
CA VAL A 160 -17.56 10.54 -19.97
C VAL A 160 -16.39 9.92 -19.20
N LEU A 161 -15.50 10.73 -18.61
CA LEU A 161 -14.39 10.23 -17.78
C LEU A 161 -14.88 9.33 -16.65
N VAL A 162 -15.92 9.75 -15.92
CA VAL A 162 -16.53 8.95 -14.85
C VAL A 162 -17.05 7.62 -15.38
N ASN A 163 -17.77 7.62 -16.50
CA ASN A 163 -18.32 6.40 -17.09
C ASN A 163 -17.20 5.44 -17.54
N THR A 164 -16.16 5.96 -18.18
CA THR A 164 -14.98 5.19 -18.57
C THR A 164 -14.30 4.55 -17.37
N LEU A 165 -14.09 5.31 -16.28
CA LEU A 165 -13.51 4.77 -15.05
C LEU A 165 -14.35 3.63 -14.47
N VAL A 166 -15.66 3.84 -14.28
CA VAL A 166 -16.56 2.80 -13.75
C VAL A 166 -16.53 1.53 -14.63
N SER A 167 -16.66 1.69 -15.95
CA SER A 167 -16.67 0.55 -16.88
C SER A 167 -15.35 -0.24 -16.86
N LEU A 168 -14.21 0.44 -16.75
CA LEU A 168 -12.90 -0.23 -16.70
C LEU A 168 -12.66 -1.01 -15.40
N PHE A 169 -13.23 -0.53 -14.29
CA PHE A 169 -13.19 -1.24 -13.00
C PHE A 169 -14.30 -2.30 -12.86
N ASN A 170 -15.35 -2.21 -13.67
CA ASN A 170 -16.49 -3.10 -13.63
C ASN A 170 -16.98 -3.48 -15.05
N PRO A 171 -16.20 -4.33 -15.77
CA PRO A 171 -16.47 -4.63 -17.18
C PRO A 171 -17.69 -5.54 -17.41
N ASN A 172 -18.27 -6.12 -16.36
CA ASN A 172 -19.36 -7.12 -16.46
C ASN A 172 -20.71 -6.60 -15.93
N SER A 173 -20.84 -5.30 -15.64
CA SER A 173 -22.09 -4.67 -15.19
C SER A 173 -22.84 -3.96 -16.30
#